data_AF-A0A9K3NHD7-F1
#
_entry.id   AF-A0A9K3NHD7-F1
#
_cell.length_a   1.000
_cell.length_b   1.000
_cell.length_c   1.000
_cell.angle_alpha   90.00
_cell.angle_beta   90.00
_cell.angle_gamma   90.00
#
_symmetry.space_group_name_H-M   'P 1'
#
loop_
_entity.id
_entity.type
_entity.pdbx_description
1 polymer ?
#
loop_
_entity_poly.entity_id
_entity_poly.type
_entity_poly.pdbx_seq_one_letter_code
_entity_poly.pdbx_strand_id
1 'polypeptide(L)'
;MNRFHKLDKMTSTRCAVCKYFRRRCPPDCIFAPYFPNNDPQKFTCVRRFYGASNIGKMLEEMPVHLRADAVDSLYYEAKCRTQDPVYGCVGIISSLHQQIQIAQSQLAKALAELSFLDANLAAAEPTLSHSEPLVQPNGVVDHGLVDPLNTWFY
;
A
#
# COMPACT_ATOMS: atom_id res chain seq x y z
N MET A 1 -21.88 12.87 31.62
CA MET A 1 -20.47 13.09 32.00
C MET A 1 -19.97 11.90 32.80
N ASN A 2 -18.68 11.60 32.66
CA ASN A 2 -17.85 10.66 33.44
C ASN A 2 -17.83 9.19 33.00
N ARG A 3 -17.10 8.95 31.90
CA ARG A 3 -16.53 7.64 31.52
C ARG A 3 -15.00 7.74 31.37
N PHE A 4 -14.37 8.54 32.22
CA PHE A 4 -12.93 8.65 32.45
C PHE A 4 -12.71 8.31 33.93
N HIS A 5 -11.61 7.63 34.28
CA HIS A 5 -11.32 6.99 35.57
C HIS A 5 -11.68 5.49 35.69
N LYS A 6 -11.15 4.69 34.78
CA LYS A 6 -10.65 3.37 35.17
C LYS A 6 -9.14 3.31 34.97
N LEU A 7 -8.46 4.15 35.74
CA LEU A 7 -7.05 4.00 36.08
C LEU A 7 -7.04 3.34 37.45
N ASP A 8 -6.69 2.06 37.52
CA ASP A 8 -6.04 1.44 38.68
C ASP A 8 -5.72 -0.03 38.38
N LYS A 9 -4.52 -0.27 37.84
CA LYS A 9 -3.58 -1.21 38.45
C LYS A 9 -2.15 -0.93 37.99
N MET A 10 -1.42 -0.22 38.86
CA MET A 10 0.04 -0.11 38.90
C MET A 10 0.67 -1.50 38.89
N THR A 11 1.00 -2.00 37.69
CA THR A 11 2.26 -2.71 37.49
C THR A 11 2.98 -1.89 36.44
N SER A 12 4.18 -1.40 36.74
CA SER A 12 5.04 -0.76 35.75
C SER A 12 5.44 -1.81 34.69
N THR A 13 4.51 -2.15 33.80
CA THR A 13 4.71 -3.14 32.75
C THR A 13 5.61 -2.51 31.71
N ARG A 14 6.91 -2.82 31.83
CA ARG A 14 7.94 -2.48 30.85
C ARG A 14 7.42 -2.78 29.44
N CYS A 15 7.70 -1.91 28.47
CA CYS A 15 7.42 -2.19 27.07
C CYS A 15 8.14 -3.46 26.60
N ALA A 16 7.73 -4.05 25.48
CA ALA A 16 8.31 -5.28 24.96
C ALA A 16 9.83 -5.17 24.74
N VAL A 17 10.31 -4.00 24.29
CA VAL A 17 11.75 -3.74 24.08
C VAL A 17 12.52 -3.78 25.39
N CYS A 18 12.10 -3.00 26.39
CA CYS A 18 12.78 -2.94 27.68
C CYS A 18 12.68 -4.26 28.45
N LYS A 19 11.56 -4.98 28.30
CA LYS A 19 11.41 -6.35 28.82
C LYS A 19 12.41 -7.30 28.16
N TYR A 20 12.53 -7.27 26.84
CA TYR A 20 13.47 -8.11 26.08
C TYR A 20 14.92 -7.89 26.54
N PHE A 21 15.35 -6.63 26.66
CA PHE A 21 16.70 -6.28 27.11
C PHE A 21 16.90 -6.38 28.62
N ARG A 22 15.88 -6.81 29.37
CA ARG A 22 15.90 -6.93 30.83
C ARG A 22 16.29 -5.63 31.56
N ARG A 23 16.04 -4.46 30.94
CA ARG A 23 16.33 -3.13 31.52
C ARG A 23 15.09 -2.46 32.10
N ARG A 24 15.27 -1.36 32.84
CA ARG A 24 14.16 -0.49 33.27
C ARG A 24 13.56 0.23 32.06
N CYS A 25 12.24 0.39 32.05
CA CYS A 25 11.55 1.22 31.05
C CYS A 25 11.41 2.63 31.63
N PRO A 26 12.05 3.67 31.05
CA PRO A 26 11.87 5.03 31.51
C PRO A 26 10.48 5.57 31.13
N PRO A 27 9.98 6.63 31.80
CA PRO A 27 8.64 7.18 31.54
C PRO A 27 8.50 7.77 30.13
N ASP A 28 9.59 8.28 29.55
CA ASP A 28 9.72 8.86 28.22
C ASP A 28 10.28 7.86 27.19
N CYS A 29 10.12 6.56 27.42
CA CYS A 29 10.65 5.52 26.53
C CYS A 29 10.07 5.63 25.11
N ILE A 30 10.92 5.92 24.13
CA ILE A 30 10.53 6.06 22.71
C ILE A 30 9.83 4.81 22.15
N PHE A 31 10.15 3.64 22.69
CA PHE A 31 9.61 2.37 22.21
C PHE A 31 8.25 2.02 22.84
N ALA A 32 7.92 2.60 23.99
CA ALA A 32 6.75 2.17 24.76
C ALA A 32 5.41 2.35 24.02
N PRO A 33 5.18 3.45 23.27
CA PRO A 33 3.95 3.61 22.50
C PRO A 33 3.78 2.57 21.38
N TYR A 34 4.88 2.11 20.78
CA TYR A 34 4.85 1.31 19.55
C TYR A 34 5.08 -0.19 19.78
N PHE A 35 5.72 -0.55 20.88
CA PHE A 35 6.01 -1.94 21.28
C PHE A 35 5.49 -2.24 22.69
N PRO A 36 4.17 -2.26 22.90
CA PRO A 36 3.55 -2.55 24.19
C PRO A 36 3.80 -4.00 24.64
N ASN A 37 3.66 -4.28 25.93
CA ASN A 37 3.95 -5.61 26.50
C ASN A 37 2.93 -6.69 26.12
N ASN A 38 1.72 -6.30 25.71
CA ASN A 38 0.68 -7.21 25.26
C ASN A 38 1.01 -7.89 23.92
N ASP A 39 1.92 -7.30 23.12
CA ASP A 39 2.40 -7.87 21.86
C ASP A 39 3.94 -7.92 21.81
N PRO A 40 4.55 -8.88 22.53
CA PRO A 40 6.00 -9.06 22.52
C PRO A 40 6.52 -9.65 21.20
N GLN A 41 5.64 -10.28 20.41
CA GLN A 41 6.01 -10.90 19.13
C GLN A 41 6.30 -9.84 18.07
N LYS A 42 5.58 -8.71 18.09
CA LYS A 42 5.86 -7.55 17.23
C LYS A 42 7.31 -7.11 17.33
N PHE A 43 7.81 -6.86 18.54
CA PHE A 43 9.21 -6.47 18.71
C PHE A 43 10.18 -7.58 18.29
N THR A 44 9.91 -8.83 18.68
CA THR A 44 10.79 -9.97 18.37
C THR A 44 10.94 -10.18 16.86
N CYS A 45 9.84 -10.03 16.11
CA CYS A 45 9.81 -10.15 14.66
C CYS A 45 10.60 -9.01 14.00
N VAL A 46 10.30 -7.74 14.32
CA VAL A 46 10.98 -6.59 13.70
C VAL A 46 12.47 -6.57 14.04
N ARG A 47 12.83 -6.84 15.30
CA ARG A 47 14.23 -6.91 15.75
C ARG A 47 15.07 -7.90 14.95
N ARG A 48 14.49 -9.03 14.53
CA ARG A 48 15.23 -10.08 13.81
C ARG A 48 15.81 -9.58 12.49
N PHE A 49 15.11 -8.70 11.78
CA PHE A 49 15.51 -8.24 10.45
C PHE A 49 16.12 -6.85 10.46
N TYR A 50 15.59 -5.92 11.27
CA TYR A 50 16.08 -4.55 11.30
C TYR A 50 17.08 -4.32 12.42
N GLY A 51 17.01 -5.09 13.51
CA GLY A 51 17.84 -4.87 14.69
C GLY A 51 17.32 -3.73 15.59
N ALA A 52 17.45 -3.90 16.91
CA ALA A 52 16.89 -2.96 17.87
C ALA A 52 17.47 -1.55 17.78
N SER A 53 18.77 -1.42 17.52
CA SER A 53 19.44 -0.12 17.40
C SER A 53 18.95 0.66 16.17
N ASN A 54 18.78 -0.02 15.04
CA ASN A 54 18.31 0.63 13.81
C ASN A 54 16.84 1.06 13.96
N ILE A 55 15.99 0.22 14.55
CA ILE A 55 14.60 0.60 14.87
C ILE A 55 14.59 1.86 15.76
N GLY A 56 15.48 1.93 16.76
CA GLY A 56 15.63 3.11 17.62
C GLY A 56 15.98 4.38 16.82
N LYS A 57 17.02 4.30 15.98
CA LYS A 57 17.44 5.41 15.11
C LYS A 57 16.33 5.86 14.16
N MET A 58 15.67 4.93 13.48
CA MET A 58 14.56 5.22 12.56
C MET A 58 13.40 5.93 13.28
N LEU A 59 13.08 5.49 14.50
CA LEU A 59 12.07 6.16 15.32
C LEU A 59 12.52 7.58 15.68
N GLU A 60 13.77 7.78 16.12
CA GLU A 60 14.29 9.10 16.49
C GLU A 60 14.28 10.10 15.32
N GLU A 61 14.65 9.65 14.12
CA GLU A 61 14.71 10.45 12.89
C GLU A 61 13.32 10.79 12.31
N MET A 62 12.28 10.05 12.70
CA MET A 62 10.94 10.18 12.13
C MET A 62 10.04 11.12 12.95
N PRO A 63 9.18 11.94 12.30
CA PRO A 63 8.13 12.69 12.97
C PRO A 63 7.20 11.78 13.79
N VAL A 64 6.84 12.20 15.00
CA VAL A 64 6.10 11.37 15.98
C VAL A 64 4.81 10.77 15.40
N HIS A 65 4.10 11.52 14.55
CA HIS A 65 2.84 11.11 13.95
C HIS A 65 2.97 9.94 12.95
N LEU A 66 4.15 9.75 12.34
CA LEU A 66 4.41 8.67 11.37
C LEU A 66 4.98 7.40 12.02
N ARG A 67 5.51 7.51 13.24
CA ARG A 67 6.23 6.42 13.90
C ARG A 67 5.38 5.16 14.11
N ALA A 68 4.08 5.33 14.37
CA ALA A 68 3.17 4.20 14.54
C ALA A 68 3.04 3.42 13.23
N ASP A 69 2.70 4.11 12.15
CA ASP A 69 2.56 3.53 10.82
C ASP A 69 3.88 2.88 10.35
N ALA A 70 5.02 3.55 10.58
CA ALA A 70 6.31 2.99 10.24
C ALA A 70 6.63 1.69 11.00
N VAL A 71 6.32 1.61 12.30
CA VAL A 71 6.50 0.38 13.07
C VAL A 71 5.58 -0.74 12.58
N ASP A 72 4.36 -0.41 12.15
CA ASP A 72 3.44 -1.37 11.54
C ASP A 72 3.94 -1.87 10.18
N SER A 73 4.47 -0.98 9.34
CA SER A 73 5.13 -1.34 8.07
C SER A 73 6.33 -2.25 8.29
N LEU A 74 7.23 -1.90 9.22
CA LEU A 74 8.39 -2.73 9.57
C LEU A 74 7.97 -4.11 10.09
N TYR A 75 6.88 -4.18 10.87
CA TYR A 75 6.35 -5.45 11.35
C TYR A 75 5.77 -6.29 10.22
N TYR A 76 5.02 -5.67 9.31
CA TYR A 76 4.50 -6.35 8.13
C TYR A 76 5.63 -6.92 7.27
N GLU A 77 6.62 -6.10 6.92
CA GLU A 77 7.79 -6.53 6.14
C GLU A 77 8.57 -7.66 6.82
N ALA A 78 8.81 -7.55 8.13
CA ALA A 78 9.45 -8.60 8.93
C ALA A 78 8.66 -9.92 8.95
N LYS A 79 7.32 -9.85 9.01
CA LYS A 79 6.47 -11.04 8.90
C LYS A 79 6.57 -11.67 7.52
N CYS A 80 6.54 -10.87 6.46
CA CYS A 80 6.72 -11.39 5.10
C CYS A 80 8.08 -12.09 4.97
N ARG A 81 9.17 -11.50 5.47
CA ARG A 81 10.50 -12.15 5.47
C ARG A 81 10.61 -13.37 6.36
N THR A 82 9.73 -13.51 7.36
CA THR A 82 9.65 -14.73 8.18
C THR A 82 8.99 -15.88 7.40
N GLN A 83 8.00 -15.57 6.56
CA GLN A 83 7.28 -16.55 5.74
C GLN A 83 8.04 -16.90 4.46
N ASP A 84 8.64 -15.91 3.81
CA ASP A 84 9.48 -16.04 2.63
C ASP A 84 10.84 -15.36 2.89
N PRO A 85 11.86 -16.12 3.31
CA PRO A 85 13.19 -15.58 3.59
C PRO A 85 13.91 -15.01 2.36
N VAL A 86 13.50 -15.40 1.15
CA VAL A 86 14.15 -15.01 -0.10
C VAL A 86 13.55 -13.71 -0.62
N TYR A 87 12.23 -13.66 -0.82
CA TYR A 87 11.56 -12.52 -1.45
C TYR A 87 10.74 -11.66 -0.48
N GLY A 88 10.31 -12.19 0.66
CA GLY A 88 9.51 -11.45 1.63
C GLY A 88 8.32 -10.71 0.99
N CYS A 89 8.20 -9.41 1.28
CA CYS A 89 7.13 -8.58 0.70
C CYS A 89 7.32 -8.31 -0.80
N VAL A 90 8.53 -8.46 -1.35
CA VAL A 90 8.79 -8.29 -2.79
C VAL A 90 8.08 -9.38 -3.59
N GLY A 91 8.00 -10.61 -3.07
CA GLY A 91 7.23 -11.68 -3.70
C GLY A 91 5.74 -11.33 -3.83
N ILE A 92 5.18 -10.69 -2.80
CA ILE A 92 3.79 -10.21 -2.80
C ILE A 92 3.62 -9.10 -3.85
N ILE A 93 4.52 -8.12 -3.89
CA ILE A 93 4.51 -7.02 -4.87
C ILE A 93 4.55 -7.59 -6.29
N SER A 94 5.47 -8.51 -6.58
CA SER A 94 5.59 -9.15 -7.89
C SER A 94 4.33 -9.90 -8.30
N SER A 95 3.70 -10.63 -7.37
CA SER A 95 2.44 -11.31 -7.65
C SER A 95 1.30 -10.32 -7.96
N LEU A 96 1.21 -9.23 -7.21
CA LEU A 96 0.21 -8.19 -7.45
C LEU A 96 0.42 -7.49 -8.80
N HIS A 97 1.67 -7.18 -9.15
CA HIS A 97 1.99 -6.64 -10.47
C HIS A 97 1.58 -7.59 -11.59
N GLN A 98 1.86 -8.90 -11.46
CA GLN A 98 1.41 -9.89 -12.45
C GLN A 98 -0.12 -9.93 -12.57
N GLN A 99 -0.85 -9.87 -11.45
CA GLN A 99 -2.32 -9.84 -11.46
C GLN A 99 -2.86 -8.59 -12.14
N ILE A 100 -2.26 -7.43 -11.91
CA ILE A 100 -2.61 -6.18 -12.60
C ILE A 100 -2.42 -6.33 -14.11
N GLN A 101 -1.27 -6.87 -14.54
CA GLN A 101 -0.99 -7.07 -15.97
C GLN A 101 -1.98 -8.03 -16.64
N ILE A 102 -2.33 -9.12 -15.95
CA ILE A 102 -3.34 -10.08 -16.44
C ILE A 102 -4.70 -9.40 -16.58
N ALA A 103 -5.13 -8.64 -15.56
CA ALA A 103 -6.41 -7.94 -15.58
C ALA A 103 -6.47 -6.88 -16.70
N GLN A 104 -5.39 -6.12 -16.90
CA GLN A 104 -5.27 -5.16 -17.99
C GLN A 104 -5.34 -5.84 -19.36
N SER A 105 -4.68 -6.99 -19.53
CA SER A 105 -4.74 -7.77 -20.78
C SER A 105 -6.16 -8.29 -21.06
N GLN A 106 -6.87 -8.78 -20.03
CA GLN A 106 -8.25 -9.23 -20.16
C GLN A 106 -9.18 -8.09 -20.54
N LEU A 107 -9.02 -6.92 -19.92
CA LEU A 107 -9.79 -5.73 -20.24
C LEU A 107 -9.55 -5.29 -21.70
N ALA A 108 -8.30 -5.25 -22.14
CA ALA A 108 -7.95 -4.90 -23.52
C ALA A 108 -8.58 -5.85 -24.54
N LYS A 109 -8.60 -7.16 -24.25
CA LYS A 109 -9.25 -8.16 -25.11
C LYS A 109 -10.77 -7.94 -25.20
N ALA A 110 -11.43 -7.74 -24.06
CA ALA A 110 -12.87 -7.49 -24.03
C ALA A 110 -13.25 -6.20 -24.79
N LEU A 111 -12.46 -5.13 -24.64
CA LEU A 111 -12.68 -3.89 -25.39
C LEU A 111 -12.46 -4.08 -26.90
N ALA A 112 -11.46 -4.85 -27.30
CA ALA A 112 -11.23 -5.17 -28.71
C ALA A 112 -12.39 -5.98 -29.29
N GLU A 113 -12.91 -6.97 -28.56
CA GLU A 113 -14.09 -7.76 -28.96
C GLU A 113 -15.34 -6.88 -29.14
N LEU A 114 -15.60 -5.96 -28.21
CA LEU A 114 -16.70 -5.00 -28.33
C LEU A 114 -16.54 -4.12 -29.58
N SER A 115 -15.36 -3.55 -29.81
CA SER A 115 -15.11 -2.71 -30.98
C SER A 115 -15.29 -3.45 -32.31
N PHE A 116 -14.95 -4.73 -32.36
CA PHE A 116 -15.15 -5.57 -33.53
C PHE A 116 -16.63 -5.83 -33.81
N LEU A 117 -17.43 -6.07 -32.77
CA LEU A 117 -18.87 -6.25 -32.91
C LEU A 117 -19.55 -4.95 -33.35
N ASP A 118 -19.18 -3.81 -32.78
CA ASP A 118 -19.72 -2.49 -33.16
C ASP A 118 -19.43 -2.17 -34.63
N ALA A 119 -18.21 -2.45 -35.10
CA ALA A 119 -17.83 -2.26 -36.50
C ALA A 119 -18.62 -3.16 -37.46
N ASN A 120 -18.86 -4.43 -37.07
CA ASN A 120 -19.66 -5.35 -37.88
C ASN A 120 -21.14 -4.96 -37.94
N LEU A 121 -21.70 -4.43 -36.85
CA LEU A 121 -23.07 -3.90 -36.82
C LEU A 121 -23.19 -2.68 -37.72
N ALA A 122 -22.23 -1.76 -37.68
CA ALA A 122 -22.19 -0.60 -38.57
C ALA A 122 -22.07 -0.98 -40.06
N ALA A 123 -21.35 -2.06 -40.37
CA ALA A 123 -21.22 -2.56 -41.74
C ALA A 123 -22.44 -3.34 -42.26
N ALA A 124 -23.36 -3.75 -41.37
CA ALA A 124 -24.55 -4.52 -41.71
C ALA A 124 -25.81 -3.65 -41.92
N GLU A 125 -25.75 -2.34 -41.66
CA GLU A 125 -26.86 -1.44 -42.02
C GLU A 125 -26.90 -1.20 -43.53
N PRO A 126 -28.06 -1.41 -44.20
CA PRO A 126 -28.21 -1.03 -45.59
C PRO A 126 -28.29 0.50 -45.69
N THR A 127 -27.29 1.12 -46.32
CA THR A 127 -27.32 2.52 -46.74
C THR A 127 -28.56 2.79 -47.61
N LEU A 128 -29.61 3.35 -47.02
CA LEU A 128 -30.63 4.09 -47.76
C LEU A 128 -30.06 5.48 -48.03
N SER A 129 -29.75 5.74 -49.29
CA SER A 129 -29.22 7.01 -49.76
C SER A 129 -30.28 8.11 -49.67
N HIS A 130 -29.96 9.23 -49.02
CA HIS A 130 -30.40 10.56 -49.44
C HIS A 130 -29.41 11.63 -48.94
N SER A 131 -29.08 12.53 -49.85
CA SER A 131 -27.99 13.51 -49.88
C SER A 131 -28.20 14.80 -49.06
N GLU A 132 -27.15 15.22 -48.32
CA GLU A 132 -26.50 16.54 -48.06
C GLU A 132 -27.28 17.90 -48.13
N PRO A 133 -26.79 19.05 -47.57
CA PRO A 133 -25.39 19.38 -47.18
C PRO A 133 -25.11 20.21 -45.87
N LEU A 134 -23.87 20.02 -45.39
CA LEU A 134 -22.82 20.98 -44.92
C LEU A 134 -23.13 22.20 -44.00
N VAL A 135 -22.64 22.17 -42.75
CA VAL A 135 -22.08 23.34 -42.01
C VAL A 135 -20.97 22.88 -41.04
N GLN A 136 -19.77 23.43 -41.18
CA GLN A 136 -18.68 23.50 -40.18
C GLN A 136 -17.81 24.74 -40.53
N PRO A 137 -16.89 25.25 -39.67
CA PRO A 137 -16.42 24.73 -38.38
C PRO A 137 -16.32 25.82 -37.26
N ASN A 138 -16.01 25.40 -36.02
CA ASN A 138 -14.93 26.01 -35.21
C ASN A 138 -14.78 25.32 -33.84
N GLY A 139 -13.53 25.01 -33.47
CA GLY A 139 -13.14 24.78 -32.06
C GLY A 139 -12.28 23.54 -31.81
N VAL A 140 -11.01 23.58 -32.23
CA VAL A 140 -9.96 22.61 -31.87
C VAL A 140 -9.69 22.62 -30.37
N VAL A 141 -9.66 21.46 -29.71
CA VAL A 141 -8.74 21.22 -28.59
C VAL A 141 -8.24 19.76 -28.57
N ASP A 142 -6.95 19.68 -28.84
CA ASP A 142 -5.91 18.66 -28.66
C ASP A 142 -6.22 17.34 -27.93
N HIS A 143 -5.82 16.24 -28.57
CA HIS A 143 -5.74 14.89 -28.00
C HIS A 143 -4.40 14.71 -27.26
N GLY A 144 -4.40 14.98 -25.96
CA GLY A 144 -3.37 14.51 -25.05
C GLY A 144 -3.58 13.04 -24.68
N LEU A 145 -3.01 12.12 -25.46
CA LEU A 145 -2.85 10.71 -25.06
C LEU A 145 -1.84 10.64 -23.92
N VAL A 146 -2.31 10.66 -22.67
CA VAL A 146 -1.47 10.40 -21.51
C VAL A 146 -1.35 8.88 -21.36
N ASP A 147 -0.20 8.34 -21.74
CA ASP A 147 0.23 6.99 -21.42
C ASP A 147 0.28 6.81 -19.88
N PRO A 148 -0.52 5.93 -19.26
CA PRO A 148 -0.51 5.73 -17.82
C PRO A 148 0.69 4.90 -17.32
N LEU A 149 1.56 4.41 -18.22
CA LEU A 149 2.55 3.41 -17.86
C LEU A 149 3.89 3.95 -17.33
N ASN A 150 4.06 5.27 -17.14
CA ASN A 150 5.42 5.81 -16.90
C ASN A 150 5.61 6.91 -15.84
N THR A 151 4.74 7.01 -14.82
CA THR A 151 4.93 8.03 -13.74
C THR A 151 5.16 7.48 -12.34
N TRP A 152 5.29 6.16 -12.17
CA TRP A 152 5.46 5.55 -10.84
C TRP A 152 6.84 4.93 -10.58
N PHE A 153 7.84 5.19 -11.44
CA PHE A 153 9.19 4.65 -11.30
C PHE A 153 10.32 5.67 -11.55
N TYR A 154 10.22 6.85 -10.95
CA TYR A 154 11.38 7.69 -10.62
C TYR A 154 11.26 8.25 -9.20
#